data_AF-A0A4Q4TW08-F1
#
_entry.id   AF-A0A4Q4TW08-F1
#
_cell.length_a   1.000
_cell.length_b   1.000
_cell.length_c   1.000
_cell.angle_alpha   90.00
_cell.angle_beta   90.00
_cell.angle_gamma   90.00
#
_symmetry.space_group_name_H-M   'P 1'
#
loop_
_entity.id
_entity.type
_entity.pdbx_description
1 polymer ?
#
loop_
_entity_poly.entity_id
_entity_poly.type
_entity_poly.pdbx_seq_one_letter_code
_entity_poly.pdbx_strand_id
1 'polypeptide(L)'
;MGIQHPLQHPYIARRFSQSGRHDPLTTRFGLGSDQVLEWEVVTATGKHFVASLTEKEVFYWALSGGGGTYAAVLSTTVTAHADFKVASANPVFTNAGILDDEFYDVIKTLLMSLPTTLDAGIWSVWQLSPGLFVLIPILEPELRQVVLQALLQPTLASLNAKGISYSKKDSGRITYTEEANDEDSL
;
A
#
# COMPACT_ATOMS: atom_id res chain seq x y z
N MET A 1 6.08 27.16 -15.30
CA MET A 1 5.95 26.45 -16.59
C MET A 1 6.32 25.01 -16.31
N GLY A 2 5.32 24.19 -16.00
CA GLY A 2 5.51 22.83 -15.45
C GLY A 2 5.74 21.82 -16.56
N ILE A 3 6.84 21.08 -16.47
CA ILE A 3 7.13 19.95 -17.35
C ILE A 3 6.36 18.76 -16.80
N GLN A 4 5.30 18.34 -17.51
CA GLN A 4 4.65 17.07 -17.27
C GLN A 4 5.57 15.96 -17.80
N HIS A 5 6.15 15.18 -16.89
CA HIS A 5 6.77 13.91 -17.24
C HIS A 5 5.64 12.90 -17.54
N PRO A 6 5.56 12.32 -18.75
CA PRO A 6 4.56 11.30 -19.04
C PRO A 6 4.91 10.01 -18.28
N LEU A 7 3.93 9.44 -17.58
CA LEU A 7 4.03 8.15 -16.91
C LEU A 7 4.39 7.08 -17.96
N GLN A 8 5.50 6.36 -17.76
CA GLN A 8 6.04 5.43 -18.76
C GLN A 8 5.22 4.14 -18.96
N HIS A 9 4.17 3.91 -18.17
CA HIS A 9 3.32 2.71 -18.30
C HIS A 9 1.81 3.02 -18.12
N PRO A 10 1.16 3.67 -19.11
CA PRO A 10 -0.26 4.04 -19.02
C PRO A 10 -1.22 2.85 -18.94
N TYR A 11 -0.77 1.63 -19.28
CA TYR A 11 -1.58 0.42 -19.21
C TYR A 11 -1.68 -0.19 -17.80
N ILE A 12 -0.68 0.06 -16.93
CA ILE A 12 -0.63 -0.47 -15.56
C ILE A 12 -1.56 0.35 -14.67
N ALA A 13 -1.51 1.69 -14.76
CA ALA A 13 -2.40 2.59 -14.01
C ALA A 13 -3.89 2.29 -14.28
N ARG A 14 -4.27 1.96 -15.52
CA ARG A 14 -5.67 1.63 -15.89
C ARG A 14 -6.19 0.41 -15.17
N ARG A 15 -5.46 -0.71 -15.24
CA ARG A 15 -5.86 -1.96 -14.56
C ARG A 15 -5.79 -1.81 -13.04
N PHE A 16 -4.88 -0.98 -12.55
CA PHE A 16 -4.72 -0.70 -11.12
C PHE A 16 -5.94 0.02 -10.54
N SER A 17 -6.37 1.10 -11.19
CA SER A 17 -7.54 1.87 -10.77
C SER A 17 -8.87 1.15 -11.03
N GLN A 18 -8.98 0.35 -12.10
CA GLN A 18 -10.22 -0.36 -12.41
C GLN A 18 -10.58 -1.49 -11.44
N SER A 19 -9.60 -2.08 -10.77
CA SER A 19 -9.82 -3.16 -9.80
C SER A 19 -9.69 -2.70 -8.34
N GLY A 20 -9.61 -1.38 -8.08
CA GLY A 20 -9.48 -0.83 -6.73
C GLY A 20 -8.23 -1.28 -5.98
N ARG A 21 -7.09 -1.47 -6.65
CA ARG A 21 -5.90 -2.09 -6.03
C ARG A 21 -5.41 -1.37 -4.77
N HIS A 22 -4.74 -2.15 -3.91
CA HIS A 22 -4.08 -1.71 -2.70
C HIS A 22 -2.64 -1.23 -2.98
N ASP A 23 -2.20 -0.24 -2.22
CA ASP A 23 -0.89 0.44 -2.27
C ASP A 23 -0.53 0.90 -0.86
N PRO A 24 0.76 1.07 -0.51
CA PRO A 24 1.22 1.90 0.60
C PRO A 24 0.36 3.10 0.97
N LEU A 25 -0.16 3.80 -0.03
CA LEU A 25 -0.93 5.02 0.17
C LEU A 25 -2.42 4.82 0.40
N THR A 26 -2.93 3.59 0.30
CA THR A 26 -4.38 3.35 0.33
C THR A 26 -5.02 3.67 1.67
N THR A 27 -4.30 3.49 2.79
CA THR A 27 -4.79 3.90 4.11
C THR A 27 -4.95 5.42 4.22
N ARG A 28 -4.21 6.20 3.42
CA ARG A 28 -4.23 7.67 3.47
C ARG A 28 -5.13 8.30 2.43
N PHE A 29 -5.08 7.83 1.19
CA PHE A 29 -5.77 8.48 0.08
C PHE A 29 -6.97 7.68 -0.44
N GLY A 30 -7.16 6.43 0.00
CA GLY A 30 -8.15 5.51 -0.57
C GLY A 30 -7.56 4.68 -1.71
N LEU A 31 -8.37 3.78 -2.25
CA LEU A 31 -7.95 2.84 -3.29
C LEU A 31 -7.63 3.55 -4.61
N GLY A 32 -6.92 2.87 -5.51
CA GLY A 32 -6.63 3.40 -6.85
C GLY A 32 -7.89 3.77 -7.66
N SER A 33 -9.04 3.15 -7.36
CA SER A 33 -10.35 3.48 -7.93
C SER A 33 -10.89 4.81 -7.41
N ASP A 34 -10.63 5.12 -6.13
CA ASP A 34 -11.12 6.32 -5.45
C ASP A 34 -10.39 7.58 -5.95
N GLN A 35 -9.23 7.39 -6.56
CA GLN A 35 -8.45 8.49 -7.14
C GLN A 35 -8.96 8.93 -8.52
N VAL A 36 -9.89 8.21 -9.14
CA VAL A 36 -10.29 8.50 -10.52
C VAL A 36 -11.36 9.60 -10.57
N LEU A 37 -11.06 10.65 -11.34
CA LEU A 37 -11.97 11.75 -11.61
C LEU A 37 -12.77 11.50 -12.89
N GLU A 38 -12.09 10.99 -13.93
CA GLU A 38 -12.69 10.79 -15.25
C GLU A 38 -12.11 9.58 -15.98
N TRP A 39 -12.95 8.93 -16.79
CA TRP A 39 -12.58 7.85 -17.71
C TRP A 39 -12.92 8.25 -19.14
N GLU A 40 -11.92 8.30 -20.03
CA GLU A 40 -12.16 8.39 -21.46
C GLU A 40 -12.24 6.98 -22.06
N VAL A 41 -13.33 6.64 -22.74
CA VAL A 41 -13.62 5.25 -23.12
C VAL A 41 -14.21 5.11 -24.52
N VAL A 42 -14.05 3.91 -25.09
CA VAL A 42 -14.77 3.43 -26.28
C VAL A 42 -15.56 2.17 -25.93
N THR A 43 -16.87 2.18 -26.16
CA THR A 43 -17.73 1.02 -25.89
C THR A 43 -17.61 -0.05 -26.98
N ALA A 44 -18.14 -1.24 -26.73
CA ALA A 44 -18.24 -2.31 -27.72
C ALA A 44 -19.01 -1.91 -28.99
N THR A 45 -19.90 -0.92 -28.90
CA THR A 45 -20.63 -0.34 -30.04
C THR A 45 -19.87 0.78 -30.75
N GLY A 46 -18.61 1.04 -30.37
CA GLY A 46 -17.75 2.04 -30.98
C GLY A 46 -18.01 3.48 -30.52
N LYS A 47 -18.80 3.69 -29.46
CA LYS A 47 -19.07 5.05 -28.95
C LYS A 47 -17.92 5.53 -28.08
N HIS A 48 -17.40 6.71 -28.40
CA HIS A 48 -16.35 7.39 -27.64
C HIS A 48 -16.94 8.50 -26.77
N PHE A 49 -16.67 8.47 -25.47
CA PHE A 49 -17.08 9.52 -24.53
C PHE A 49 -16.22 9.53 -23.26
N VAL A 50 -16.40 10.57 -22.45
CA VAL A 50 -15.84 10.68 -21.10
C VAL A 50 -16.94 10.37 -20.07
N ALA A 51 -16.59 9.60 -19.04
CA ALA A 51 -17.45 9.31 -17.89
C ALA A 51 -16.85 9.88 -16.60
N SER A 52 -17.69 10.53 -15.79
CA SER A 52 -17.35 11.18 -14.53
C SER A 52 -18.47 10.98 -13.50
N LEU A 53 -18.32 11.57 -12.30
CA LEU A 53 -19.36 11.58 -11.26
C LEU A 53 -20.64 12.32 -11.64
N THR A 54 -20.62 13.15 -12.69
CA THR A 54 -21.78 13.95 -13.12
C THR A 54 -22.20 13.68 -14.57
N GLU A 55 -21.42 12.89 -15.31
CA GLU A 55 -21.70 12.53 -16.69
C GLU A 55 -21.44 11.03 -16.93
N LYS A 56 -22.43 10.32 -17.48
CA LYS A 56 -22.36 8.87 -17.72
C LYS A 56 -21.98 8.08 -16.46
N GLU A 57 -22.54 8.46 -15.31
CA GLU A 57 -22.24 7.93 -13.98
C GLU A 57 -22.21 6.39 -13.89
N VAL A 58 -23.10 5.69 -14.61
CA VAL A 58 -23.12 4.22 -14.66
C VAL A 58 -21.78 3.66 -15.15
N PHE A 59 -21.17 4.28 -16.17
CA PHE A 59 -19.86 3.87 -16.67
C PHE A 59 -18.75 4.27 -15.70
N TYR A 60 -18.86 5.44 -15.05
CA TYR A 60 -17.90 5.85 -14.03
C TYR A 60 -17.84 4.84 -12.88
N TRP A 61 -18.99 4.52 -12.27
CA TRP A 61 -19.06 3.55 -11.16
C TRP A 61 -18.65 2.14 -11.59
N ALA A 62 -19.06 1.70 -12.78
CA ALA A 62 -18.70 0.37 -13.28
C ALA A 62 -17.19 0.21 -13.52
N LEU A 63 -16.51 1.28 -13.96
CA LEU A 63 -15.07 1.27 -14.22
C LEU A 63 -14.24 1.55 -12.97
N SER A 64 -14.78 2.22 -11.95
CA SER A 64 -14.10 2.51 -10.68
C SER A 64 -14.24 1.38 -9.66
N GLY A 65 -13.73 0.19 -9.98
CA GLY A 65 -13.69 -0.99 -9.09
C GLY A 65 -14.38 -2.23 -9.64
N GLY A 66 -15.19 -2.10 -10.70
CA GLY A 66 -15.88 -3.22 -11.36
C GLY A 66 -15.05 -3.94 -12.45
N GLY A 67 -13.83 -3.47 -12.73
CA GLY A 67 -12.95 -4.05 -13.74
C GLY A 67 -13.19 -3.56 -15.18
N GLY A 68 -12.36 -4.03 -16.12
CA GLY A 68 -12.27 -3.50 -17.50
C GLY A 68 -13.29 -4.03 -18.51
N THR A 69 -14.39 -4.63 -18.07
CA THR A 69 -15.33 -5.35 -18.96
C THR A 69 -16.35 -4.42 -19.65
N TYR A 70 -16.52 -3.20 -19.15
CA TYR A 70 -17.60 -2.30 -19.57
C TYR A 70 -17.28 -1.47 -20.82
N ALA A 71 -16.01 -1.11 -21.01
CA ALA A 71 -15.54 -0.37 -22.17
C ALA A 71 -14.00 -0.46 -22.30
N ALA A 72 -13.48 -0.23 -23.50
CA ALA A 72 -12.06 -0.04 -23.70
C ALA A 72 -11.67 1.37 -23.24
N VAL A 73 -10.88 1.47 -22.18
CA VAL A 73 -10.43 2.77 -21.66
C VAL A 73 -9.27 3.30 -22.51
N LEU A 74 -9.36 4.57 -22.93
CA LEU A 74 -8.39 5.32 -23.74
C LEU A 74 -7.55 6.32 -22.93
N SER A 75 -8.07 6.87 -21.85
CA SER A 75 -7.30 7.64 -20.85
C SER A 75 -8.04 7.74 -19.50
N THR A 76 -7.35 8.23 -18.48
CA THR A 76 -7.88 8.40 -17.12
C THR A 76 -7.33 9.68 -16.52
N THR A 77 -8.20 10.46 -15.88
CA THR A 77 -7.82 11.62 -15.06
C THR A 77 -7.86 11.21 -13.59
N VAL A 78 -6.78 11.45 -12.85
CA VAL A 78 -6.65 11.06 -11.43
C VAL A 78 -6.25 12.23 -10.55
N THR A 79 -6.61 12.14 -9.27
CA THR A 79 -6.12 13.05 -8.24
C THR A 79 -4.62 12.85 -8.02
N ALA A 80 -3.86 13.95 -8.01
CA ALA A 80 -2.46 13.96 -7.64
C ALA A 80 -2.30 14.54 -6.22
N HIS A 81 -1.47 13.89 -5.41
CA HIS A 81 -1.16 14.32 -4.04
C HIS A 81 0.24 14.91 -3.96
N ALA A 82 0.44 15.86 -3.04
CA ALA A 82 1.77 16.41 -2.78
C ALA A 82 2.69 15.32 -2.21
N ASP A 83 3.95 15.32 -2.63
CA ASP A 83 4.95 14.41 -2.08
C ASP A 83 5.15 14.69 -0.59
N PHE A 84 5.44 13.64 0.16
CA PHE A 84 5.62 13.68 1.60
C PHE A 84 6.74 12.73 2.00
N LYS A 85 7.31 12.98 3.17
CA LYS A 85 8.39 12.14 3.68
C LYS A 85 7.82 10.86 4.28
N VAL A 86 8.55 9.76 4.15
CA VAL A 86 8.25 8.48 4.77
C VAL A 86 9.46 7.97 5.56
N ALA A 87 9.22 6.93 6.35
CA ALA A 87 10.22 6.22 7.12
C ALA A 87 9.82 4.75 7.20
N SER A 88 10.77 3.82 7.09
CA SER A 88 10.52 2.40 7.36
C SER A 88 11.37 1.88 8.52
N ALA A 89 10.80 0.92 9.25
CA ALA A 89 11.46 0.22 10.34
C ALA A 89 11.09 -1.25 10.22
N ASN A 90 12.00 -2.05 9.68
CA ASN A 90 11.70 -3.39 9.20
C ASN A 90 12.16 -4.42 10.23
N PRO A 91 11.29 -4.89 11.15
CA PRO A 91 11.63 -6.00 12.02
C PRO A 91 11.68 -7.29 11.19
N VAL A 92 12.78 -8.01 11.38
CA VAL A 92 12.99 -9.35 10.79
C VAL A 92 13.28 -10.31 11.92
N PHE A 93 12.51 -11.40 11.99
CA PHE A 93 12.74 -12.48 12.95
C PHE A 93 12.55 -13.85 12.30
N THR A 94 13.19 -14.86 12.90
CA THR A 94 13.19 -16.25 12.42
C THR A 94 12.74 -17.20 13.53
N ASN A 95 12.50 -18.47 13.20
CA ASN A 95 12.25 -19.52 14.19
C ASN A 95 13.53 -20.17 14.73
N ALA A 96 14.70 -19.55 14.52
CA ALA A 96 15.97 -20.09 14.98
C ALA A 96 15.99 -20.22 16.51
N GLY A 97 16.06 -21.47 17.00
CA GLY A 97 16.16 -21.77 18.43
C GLY A 97 14.83 -21.77 19.20
N ILE A 98 13.68 -21.73 18.52
CA ILE A 98 12.34 -21.80 19.13
C ILE A 98 11.47 -22.84 18.44
N LEU A 99 10.36 -23.22 19.10
CA LEU A 99 9.35 -24.08 18.47
C LEU A 99 8.52 -23.29 17.45
N ASP A 100 8.05 -23.98 16.40
CA ASP A 100 7.21 -23.35 15.37
C ASP A 100 5.94 -22.72 15.96
N ASP A 101 5.33 -23.36 16.96
CA ASP A 101 4.15 -22.81 17.64
C ASP A 101 4.45 -21.46 18.32
N GLU A 102 5.65 -21.29 18.89
CA GLU A 102 6.08 -20.03 19.51
C GLU A 102 6.33 -18.94 18.47
N PHE A 103 6.88 -19.33 17.32
CA PHE A 103 7.06 -18.44 16.16
C PHE A 103 5.71 -17.92 15.64
N TYR A 104 4.74 -18.81 15.43
CA TYR A 104 3.40 -18.44 14.96
C TYR A 104 2.59 -17.64 15.99
N ASP A 105 2.81 -17.86 17.29
CA ASP A 105 2.17 -17.07 18.36
C ASP A 105 2.60 -15.59 18.35
N VAL A 106 3.88 -15.31 18.02
CA VAL A 106 4.35 -13.93 17.80
C VAL A 106 3.70 -13.32 16.57
N ILE A 107 3.64 -14.05 15.46
CA ILE A 107 2.98 -13.57 14.24
C ILE A 107 1.51 -13.25 14.51
N LYS A 108 0.81 -14.13 15.24
CA LYS A 108 -0.57 -13.89 15.66
C LYS A 108 -0.71 -12.62 16.50
N THR A 109 0.21 -12.39 17.44
CA THR A 109 0.22 -11.17 18.27
C THR A 109 0.34 -9.91 17.41
N LEU A 110 1.24 -9.93 16.42
CA LEU A 110 1.39 -8.84 15.46
C LEU A 110 0.12 -8.64 14.62
N LEU A 111 -0.43 -9.71 14.04
CA LEU A 111 -1.65 -9.63 13.21
C LEU A 111 -2.84 -9.06 13.97
N MET A 112 -2.98 -9.40 15.26
CA MET A 112 -4.04 -8.86 16.12
C MET A 112 -3.86 -7.36 16.43
N SER A 113 -2.67 -6.80 16.24
CA SER A 113 -2.39 -5.36 16.42
C SER A 113 -2.59 -4.53 15.15
N LEU A 114 -2.76 -5.19 13.99
CA LEU A 114 -2.93 -4.52 12.70
C LEU A 114 -4.16 -3.60 12.63
N PRO A 115 -5.35 -3.93 13.19
CA PRO A 115 -6.50 -3.02 13.12
C PRO A 115 -6.19 -1.64 13.71
N THR A 116 -5.59 -1.60 14.90
CA THR A 116 -5.20 -0.35 15.57
C THR A 116 -4.16 0.44 14.78
N THR A 117 -3.32 -0.27 14.03
CA THR A 117 -2.29 0.31 13.16
C THR A 117 -2.90 0.93 11.91
N LEU A 118 -3.86 0.25 11.29
CA LEU A 118 -4.61 0.76 10.15
C LEU A 118 -5.45 1.99 10.54
N ASP A 119 -6.10 1.96 11.71
CA ASP A 119 -6.86 3.11 12.25
C ASP A 119 -5.98 4.35 12.47
N ALA A 120 -4.67 4.15 12.71
CA ALA A 120 -3.69 5.22 12.85
C ALA A 120 -3.09 5.69 11.51
N GLY A 121 -3.60 5.20 10.37
CA GLY A 121 -3.17 5.62 9.03
C GLY A 121 -1.93 4.90 8.51
N ILE A 122 -1.48 3.84 9.18
CA ILE A 122 -0.24 3.14 8.84
C ILE A 122 -0.56 2.01 7.87
N TRP A 123 0.29 1.87 6.85
CA TRP A 123 0.26 0.74 5.95
C TRP A 123 1.49 -0.14 6.17
N SER A 124 1.35 -1.44 5.97
CA SER A 124 2.47 -2.37 6.08
C SER A 124 2.29 -3.55 5.14
N VAL A 125 3.38 -3.95 4.49
CA VAL A 125 3.50 -5.26 3.83
C VAL A 125 4.28 -6.19 4.74
N TRP A 126 3.93 -7.46 4.70
CA TRP A 126 4.66 -8.50 5.41
C TRP A 126 4.86 -9.71 4.51
N GLN A 127 6.00 -10.35 4.69
CA GLN A 127 6.33 -11.63 4.08
C GLN A 127 6.40 -12.68 5.18
N LEU A 128 5.65 -13.76 4.99
CA LEU A 128 5.71 -14.95 5.82
C LEU A 128 6.20 -16.14 4.98
N SER A 129 7.22 -16.82 5.47
CA SER A 129 7.73 -18.08 4.92
C SER A 129 8.06 -19.03 6.09
N PRO A 130 8.23 -20.34 5.85
CA PRO A 130 8.64 -21.25 6.92
C PRO A 130 9.92 -20.75 7.61
N GLY A 131 9.81 -20.42 8.90
CA GLY A 131 10.91 -19.93 9.72
C GLY A 131 11.40 -18.50 9.46
N LEU A 132 10.71 -17.70 8.64
CA LEU A 132 11.07 -16.30 8.38
C LEU A 132 9.83 -15.41 8.34
N PHE A 133 9.90 -14.31 9.09
CA PHE A 133 8.94 -13.23 9.00
C PHE A 133 9.65 -11.89 8.80
N VAL A 134 9.15 -11.11 7.84
CA VAL A 134 9.62 -9.76 7.53
C VAL A 134 8.41 -8.84 7.52
N LEU A 135 8.49 -7.73 8.25
CA LEU A 135 7.52 -6.64 8.16
C LEU A 135 8.20 -5.43 7.53
N ILE A 136 7.49 -4.77 6.62
CA ILE A 136 7.90 -3.55 5.93
C ILE A 136 6.77 -2.52 6.15
N PRO A 137 6.83 -1.76 7.25
CA PRO A 137 5.87 -0.70 7.49
C PRO A 137 6.29 0.58 6.77
N ILE A 138 5.33 1.25 6.13
CA ILE A 138 5.51 2.59 5.60
C ILE A 138 4.86 3.57 6.57
N LEU A 139 5.68 4.43 7.15
CA LEU A 139 5.30 5.32 8.24
C LEU A 139 5.46 6.78 7.82
N GLU A 140 4.54 7.63 8.26
CA GLU A 140 4.81 9.07 8.26
C GLU A 140 5.88 9.40 9.32
N PRO A 141 6.88 10.24 9.00
CA PRO A 141 8.00 10.51 9.89
C PRO A 141 7.61 11.18 11.21
N GLU A 142 6.47 11.87 11.24
CA GLU A 142 5.93 12.50 12.45
C GLU A 142 5.26 11.48 13.38
N LEU A 143 4.71 10.39 12.83
CA LEU A 143 4.10 9.30 13.59
C LEU A 143 5.12 8.24 14.02
N ARG A 144 6.32 8.25 13.43
CA ARG A 144 7.37 7.22 13.60
C ARG A 144 7.56 6.78 15.06
N GLN A 145 7.79 7.68 16.02
CA GLN A 145 8.12 7.28 17.40
C GLN A 145 6.92 6.72 18.18
N VAL A 146 5.75 7.35 18.03
CA VAL A 146 4.51 6.93 18.71
C VAL A 146 4.07 5.56 18.19
N VAL A 147 4.24 5.35 16.89
CA VAL A 147 3.83 4.13 16.20
C VAL A 147 4.81 2.99 16.37
N LEU A 148 6.13 3.24 16.30
CA LEU A 148 7.12 2.22 16.65
C LEU A 148 6.88 1.68 18.06
N GLN A 149 6.43 2.52 18.98
CA GLN A 149 6.01 2.06 20.31
C GLN A 149 4.68 1.31 20.25
N ALA A 150 3.60 1.87 19.70
CA ALA A 150 2.29 1.22 19.72
C ALA A 150 2.23 -0.13 18.96
N LEU A 151 2.81 -0.20 17.76
CA LEU A 151 2.80 -1.38 16.88
C LEU A 151 3.81 -2.44 17.33
N LEU A 152 5.07 -2.01 17.54
CA LEU A 152 6.15 -2.96 17.75
C LEU A 152 6.31 -3.31 19.21
N GLN A 153 5.86 -2.52 20.18
CA GLN A 153 6.10 -2.86 21.59
C GLN A 153 5.43 -4.16 22.05
N PRO A 154 4.18 -4.48 21.69
CA PRO A 154 3.59 -5.79 22.00
C PRO A 154 4.35 -6.94 21.34
N THR A 155 4.74 -6.74 20.08
CA THR A 155 5.47 -7.74 19.28
C THR A 155 6.90 -7.96 19.81
N LEU A 156 7.62 -6.87 20.11
CA LEU A 156 8.95 -6.87 20.70
C LEU A 156 8.92 -7.43 22.13
N ALA A 157 7.88 -7.14 22.90
CA ALA A 157 7.68 -7.74 24.22
C ALA A 157 7.48 -9.25 24.12
N SER A 158 6.68 -9.72 23.15
CA SER A 158 6.49 -11.15 22.88
C SER A 158 7.78 -11.84 22.41
N LEU A 159 8.51 -11.20 21.50
CA LEU A 159 9.82 -11.66 21.04
C LEU A 159 10.82 -11.78 22.20
N ASN A 160 10.91 -10.76 23.04
CA ASN A 160 11.81 -10.76 24.21
C ASN A 160 11.41 -11.81 25.25
N ALA A 161 10.11 -11.98 25.52
CA ALA A 161 9.60 -12.99 26.46
C ALA A 161 9.91 -14.43 26.00
N LYS A 162 9.95 -14.66 24.68
CA LYS A 162 10.23 -15.96 24.07
C LYS A 162 11.70 -16.15 23.67
N GLY A 163 12.57 -15.19 23.98
CA GLY A 163 14.01 -15.26 23.66
C GLY A 163 14.33 -15.18 22.16
N ILE A 164 13.44 -14.64 21.35
CA ILE A 164 13.57 -14.61 19.89
C ILE A 164 14.43 -13.42 19.48
N SER A 165 15.54 -13.72 18.82
CA SER A 165 16.42 -12.69 18.25
C SER A 165 15.77 -12.05 17.02
N TYR A 166 15.78 -10.73 16.96
CA TYR A 166 15.31 -9.95 15.81
C TYR A 166 16.34 -8.92 15.39
N SER A 167 16.35 -8.56 14.11
CA SER A 167 17.11 -7.42 13.60
C SER A 167 16.16 -6.29 13.20
N LYS A 168 16.64 -5.04 13.32
CA LYS A 168 15.95 -3.85 12.85
C LYS A 168 16.77 -3.27 11.70
N LYS A 169 16.22 -3.26 10.49
CA LYS A 169 16.73 -2.39 9.43
C LYS A 169 15.94 -1.09 9.44
N ASP A 170 16.64 0.02 9.41
CA ASP A 170 16.07 1.36 9.46
C ASP A 170 16.34 2.05 8.11
N SER A 171 15.30 2.46 7.39
CA SER A 171 15.47 3.41 6.28
C SER A 171 15.43 4.83 6.83
N GLY A 172 16.36 5.66 6.35
CA GLY A 172 16.39 7.09 6.68
C GLY A 172 15.08 7.80 6.30
N ARG A 173 14.97 9.09 6.64
CA ARG A 173 13.81 9.89 6.24
C ARG A 173 13.96 10.27 4.76
N ILE A 174 13.36 9.49 3.87
CA ILE A 174 13.34 9.73 2.41
C ILE A 174 11.95 10.19 1.95
N THR A 175 11.82 10.69 0.73
CA THR A 175 10.48 11.00 0.18
C THR A 175 9.75 9.71 -0.22
N TYR A 176 8.42 9.74 -0.31
CA TYR A 176 7.66 8.56 -0.76
C TYR A 176 8.10 8.14 -2.16
N THR A 177 8.36 9.10 -3.05
CA THR A 177 8.87 8.83 -4.40
C THR A 177 10.21 8.10 -4.38
N GLU A 178 11.09 8.41 -3.43
CA GLU A 178 12.37 7.72 -3.26
C GLU A 178 12.19 6.29 -2.72
N GLU A 179 11.35 6.10 -1.67
CA GLU A 179 11.06 4.77 -1.12
C GLU A 179 10.41 3.84 -2.15
N ALA A 180 9.46 4.35 -2.95
CA ALA A 180 8.80 3.56 -3.99
C ALA A 180 9.75 3.05 -5.08
N ASN A 181 10.77 3.85 -5.44
CA ASN A 181 11.78 3.43 -6.42
C ASN A 181 12.78 2.41 -5.85
N ASP A 182 13.01 2.43 -4.54
CA ASP A 182 13.86 1.44 -3.86
C ASP A 182 13.15 0.07 -3.75
N GLU A 183 11.83 0.02 -3.53
CA GLU A 183 11.07 -1.25 -3.47
C GLU A 183 11.00 -1.98 -4.82
N ASP A 184 10.92 -1.26 -5.96
CA ASP A 184 10.91 -1.85 -7.31
C ASP A 184 12.28 -2.43 -7.74
N SER A 185 13.31 -2.29 -6.90
CA SER A 185 14.68 -2.77 -7.17
C SER A 185 15.02 -4.14 -6.55
N LEU A 186 14.05 -4.80 -5.90
CA LEU A 186 14.15 -6.14 -5.30
C LEU A 186 13.42 -7.21 -6.13
#